data_AF-A0A6G8CYV2-F1
#
_entry.id   AF-A0A6G8CYV2-F1
#
_cell.length_a   1.000
_cell.length_b   1.000
_cell.length_c   1.000
_cell.angle_alpha   90.00
_cell.angle_beta   90.00
_cell.angle_gamma   90.00
#
_symmetry.space_group_name_H-M   'P 1'
#
loop_
_entity.id
_entity.type
_entity.pdbx_description
1 polymer ?
#
loop_
_entity_poly.entity_id
_entity_poly.type
_entity_poly.pdbx_seq_one_letter_code
_entity_poly.pdbx_strand_id
1 'polypeptide(L)'
;MPDDDYQSHLKAGNALVAQAQTVATTDFTKARALWQDAGKQYYLAHKADRDEPEAAFKLAQAWMAEAHALQKEGSPNAKIMWANAAAQAELAFDLTPENGRLAMAVATCYHYGGQPEEAEAWQQLGRHLLDGAAKLQGHGEDGKDEDSED
;
A
#
# COMPACT_ATOMS: atom_id res chain seq x y z
N MET A 1 -5.48 -26.22 -1.05
CA MET A 1 -4.92 -25.44 -2.16
C MET A 1 -4.60 -24.08 -1.56
N PRO A 2 -3.32 -23.73 -1.34
CA PRO A 2 -2.94 -22.43 -0.75
C PRO A 2 -3.48 -21.22 -1.54
N ASP A 3 -3.52 -21.33 -2.87
CA ASP A 3 -3.94 -20.27 -3.79
C ASP A 3 -5.43 -19.88 -3.65
N ASP A 4 -6.30 -20.87 -3.38
CA ASP A 4 -7.74 -20.62 -3.20
C ASP A 4 -8.02 -19.82 -1.92
N ASP A 5 -7.29 -20.09 -0.84
CA ASP A 5 -7.44 -19.39 0.44
C ASP A 5 -6.91 -17.96 0.35
N TYR A 6 -5.76 -17.76 -0.33
CA TYR A 6 -5.21 -16.42 -0.61
C TYR A 6 -6.23 -15.54 -1.35
N GLN A 7 -6.69 -15.99 -2.52
CA GLN A 7 -7.58 -15.20 -3.38
C GLN A 7 -8.94 -14.93 -2.72
N SER A 8 -9.47 -15.91 -1.97
CA SER A 8 -10.72 -15.76 -1.21
C SER A 8 -10.63 -14.64 -0.19
N HIS A 9 -9.57 -14.65 0.63
CA HIS A 9 -9.34 -13.63 1.65
C HIS A 9 -9.05 -12.25 1.05
N LEU A 10 -8.24 -12.18 0.00
CA LEU A 10 -7.95 -10.94 -0.72
C LEU A 10 -9.22 -10.29 -1.27
N LYS A 11 -10.09 -11.08 -1.90
CA LYS A 11 -11.38 -10.60 -2.44
C LYS A 11 -12.32 -10.14 -1.33
N ALA A 12 -12.41 -10.90 -0.23
CA ALA A 12 -13.23 -10.54 0.92
C ALA A 12 -12.78 -9.19 1.53
N GLY A 13 -11.47 -9.00 1.69
CA GLY A 13 -10.89 -7.73 2.16
C GLY A 13 -11.21 -6.57 1.21
N ASN A 14 -11.05 -6.76 -0.10
CA ASN A 14 -11.35 -5.74 -1.10
C ASN A 14 -12.84 -5.30 -1.06
N ALA A 15 -13.75 -6.25 -0.88
CA ALA A 15 -15.19 -5.97 -0.75
C ALA A 15 -15.50 -5.15 0.53
N LEU A 16 -14.79 -5.40 1.63
CA LEU A 16 -14.92 -4.63 2.87
C LEU A 16 -14.36 -3.21 2.71
N VAL A 17 -13.21 -3.04 2.04
CA VAL A 17 -12.64 -1.71 1.75
C VAL A 17 -13.60 -0.88 0.89
N ALA A 18 -14.22 -1.47 -0.15
CA ALA A 18 -15.19 -0.76 -0.97
C ALA A 18 -16.41 -0.27 -0.17
N GLN A 19 -16.91 -1.11 0.75
CA GLN A 19 -17.97 -0.71 1.68
C GLN A 19 -17.50 0.40 2.63
N ALA A 20 -16.30 0.28 3.19
CA ALA A 20 -15.72 1.28 4.08
C ALA A 20 -15.61 2.65 3.41
N GLN A 21 -15.15 2.69 2.17
CA GLN A 21 -15.03 3.92 1.37
C GLN A 21 -16.38 4.61 1.15
N THR A 22 -17.44 3.84 0.90
CA THR A 22 -18.79 4.38 0.74
C THR A 22 -19.29 5.01 2.04
N VAL A 23 -19.08 4.31 3.16
CA VAL A 23 -19.57 4.73 4.47
C VAL A 23 -18.73 5.85 5.08
N ALA A 24 -17.43 5.95 4.76
CA ALA A 24 -16.51 6.95 5.32
C ALA A 24 -16.92 8.41 5.08
N THR A 25 -17.82 8.66 4.14
CA THR A 25 -18.39 9.99 3.85
C THR A 25 -19.42 10.45 4.88
N THR A 26 -20.01 9.51 5.63
CA THR A 26 -21.15 9.76 6.53
C THR A 26 -20.95 9.19 7.94
N ASP A 27 -20.25 8.07 8.07
CA ASP A 27 -20.00 7.41 9.36
C ASP A 27 -18.58 6.84 9.39
N PHE A 28 -17.67 7.62 9.94
CA PHE A 28 -16.25 7.28 9.97
C PHE A 28 -15.93 6.16 10.97
N THR A 29 -16.72 6.05 12.06
CA THR A 29 -16.58 4.96 13.04
C THR A 29 -16.97 3.62 12.41
N LYS A 30 -18.06 3.59 11.64
CA LYS A 30 -18.45 2.38 10.88
C LYS A 30 -17.45 2.05 9.77
N ALA A 31 -16.93 3.06 9.06
CA ALA A 31 -15.87 2.84 8.08
C ALA A 31 -14.61 2.23 8.72
N ARG A 32 -14.23 2.69 9.93
CA ARG A 32 -13.13 2.13 10.70
C ARG A 32 -13.33 0.65 11.04
N ALA A 33 -14.51 0.25 11.49
CA ALA A 33 -14.81 -1.15 11.76
C ALA A 33 -14.66 -2.02 10.50
N LEU A 34 -15.09 -1.51 9.35
CA LEU A 34 -14.91 -2.20 8.06
C LEU A 34 -13.44 -2.31 7.64
N TRP A 35 -12.60 -1.29 7.88
CA TRP A 35 -11.16 -1.37 7.65
C TRP A 35 -10.47 -2.38 8.56
N GLN A 36 -10.89 -2.48 9.82
CA GLN A 36 -10.40 -3.52 10.74
C GLN A 36 -10.72 -4.92 10.23
N ASP A 37 -11.95 -5.15 9.78
CA ASP A 37 -12.34 -6.44 9.24
C ASP A 37 -11.63 -6.75 7.92
N ALA A 38 -11.42 -5.75 7.06
CA ALA A 38 -10.59 -5.89 5.87
C ALA A 38 -9.15 -6.28 6.22
N GLY A 39 -8.56 -5.63 7.23
CA GLY A 39 -7.23 -5.96 7.74
C GLY A 39 -7.12 -7.41 8.20
N LYS A 40 -8.14 -7.95 8.89
CA LYS A 40 -8.17 -9.37 9.25
C LYS A 40 -8.14 -10.28 8.02
N GLN A 41 -8.90 -9.95 6.97
CA GLN A 41 -8.90 -10.72 5.73
C GLN A 41 -7.54 -10.65 5.03
N TYR A 42 -6.95 -9.45 4.88
CA TYR A 42 -5.64 -9.32 4.25
C TYR A 42 -4.53 -9.99 5.04
N TYR A 43 -4.60 -10.00 6.37
CA TYR A 43 -3.68 -10.76 7.20
C TYR A 43 -3.78 -12.28 6.93
N LEU A 44 -5.00 -12.80 6.77
CA LEU A 44 -5.20 -14.21 6.40
C LEU A 44 -4.70 -14.51 4.99
N ALA A 45 -4.93 -13.61 4.02
CA ALA A 45 -4.37 -13.74 2.68
C ALA A 45 -2.83 -13.76 2.73
N HIS A 46 -2.20 -12.81 3.42
CA HIS A 46 -0.75 -12.76 3.57
C HIS A 46 -0.19 -13.98 4.30
N LYS A 47 -0.94 -14.58 5.23
CA LYS A 47 -0.52 -15.82 5.89
C LYS A 47 -0.62 -17.03 4.94
N ALA A 48 -1.57 -17.04 4.01
CA ALA A 48 -1.73 -18.08 3.02
C ALA A 48 -0.60 -18.03 1.97
N ASP A 49 -0.18 -16.83 1.57
CA ASP A 49 0.99 -16.61 0.73
C ASP A 49 1.77 -15.36 1.19
N ARG A 50 3.01 -15.57 1.64
CA ARG A 50 3.89 -14.54 2.17
C ARG A 50 4.80 -13.93 1.12
N ASP A 51 4.94 -14.58 -0.03
CA ASP A 51 5.78 -14.13 -1.13
C ASP A 51 4.98 -13.24 -2.09
N GLU A 52 3.65 -13.20 -1.96
CA GLU A 52 2.77 -12.27 -2.67
C GLU A 52 2.75 -10.86 -2.04
N PRO A 53 3.31 -9.84 -2.72
CA PRO A 53 3.40 -8.48 -2.18
C PRO A 53 2.02 -7.79 -2.05
N GLU A 54 1.03 -8.20 -2.85
CA GLU A 54 -0.28 -7.55 -2.88
C GLU A 54 -1.00 -7.66 -1.53
N ALA A 55 -1.08 -8.86 -0.93
CA ALA A 55 -1.76 -9.02 0.36
C ALA A 55 -1.05 -8.25 1.48
N ALA A 56 0.29 -8.23 1.48
CA ALA A 56 1.07 -7.42 2.41
C ALA A 56 0.72 -5.93 2.25
N PHE A 57 0.73 -5.42 1.02
CA PHE A 57 0.44 -4.02 0.80
C PHE A 57 -1.03 -3.65 1.12
N LYS A 58 -1.98 -4.53 0.80
CA LYS A 58 -3.39 -4.34 1.14
C LYS A 58 -3.63 -4.30 2.65
N LEU A 59 -2.92 -5.15 3.41
CA LEU A 59 -2.93 -5.10 4.87
C LEU A 59 -2.39 -3.76 5.38
N ALA A 60 -1.26 -3.29 4.84
CA ALA A 60 -0.72 -1.97 5.17
C ALA A 60 -1.75 -0.87 4.91
N GLN A 61 -2.37 -0.85 3.72
CA GLN A 61 -3.40 0.14 3.36
C GLN A 61 -4.61 0.13 4.30
N ALA A 62 -5.08 -1.05 4.74
CA ALA A 62 -6.16 -1.16 5.71
C ALA A 62 -5.77 -0.52 7.06
N TRP A 63 -4.54 -0.76 7.52
CA TRP A 63 -4.01 -0.11 8.74
C TRP A 63 -3.77 1.39 8.56
N MET A 64 -3.33 1.86 7.39
CA MET A 64 -3.22 3.30 7.11
C MET A 64 -4.60 3.98 7.21
N ALA A 65 -5.64 3.35 6.67
CA ALA A 65 -7.00 3.87 6.73
C ALA A 65 -7.54 3.90 8.17
N GLU A 66 -7.31 2.83 8.95
CA GLU A 66 -7.63 2.82 10.38
C GLU A 66 -6.81 3.85 11.17
N ALA A 67 -5.52 4.04 10.85
CA ALA A 67 -4.65 5.01 11.52
C ALA A 67 -5.15 6.43 11.29
N HIS A 68 -5.52 6.77 10.06
CA HIS A 68 -6.22 8.03 9.77
C HIS A 68 -7.52 8.16 10.57
N ALA A 69 -8.26 7.06 10.73
CA ALA A 69 -9.49 7.06 11.52
C ALA A 69 -9.25 7.46 12.97
N LEU A 70 -8.33 6.75 13.61
CA LEU A 70 -7.87 6.99 14.96
C LEU A 70 -7.29 8.39 15.15
N GLN A 71 -6.58 8.92 14.15
CA GLN A 71 -5.95 10.23 14.24
C GLN A 71 -6.98 11.36 14.28
N LYS A 72 -8.08 11.26 13.51
CA LYS A 72 -9.19 12.23 13.60
C LYS A 72 -9.89 12.20 14.97
N GLU A 73 -9.88 11.03 15.62
CA GLU A 73 -10.40 10.85 16.98
C GLU A 73 -9.40 11.29 18.07
N GLY A 74 -8.19 11.74 17.70
CA GLY A 74 -7.13 12.09 18.66
C GLY A 74 -6.57 10.89 19.42
N SER A 75 -6.81 9.67 18.93
CA SER A 75 -6.41 8.45 19.63
C SER A 75 -4.89 8.21 19.50
N PRO A 76 -4.20 7.89 20.61
CA PRO A 76 -2.78 7.56 20.57
C PRO A 76 -2.48 6.28 19.75
N ASN A 77 -3.49 5.42 19.56
CA ASN A 77 -3.35 4.19 18.77
C ASN A 77 -3.10 4.46 17.29
N ALA A 78 -3.35 5.69 16.80
CA ALA A 78 -3.04 6.06 15.43
C ALA A 78 -1.55 5.83 15.09
N LYS A 79 -0.64 6.22 15.99
CA LYS A 79 0.80 6.04 15.77
C LYS A 79 1.20 4.57 15.72
N ILE A 80 0.56 3.72 16.53
CA ILE A 80 0.80 2.27 16.53
C ILE A 80 0.37 1.68 15.18
N MET A 81 -0.80 2.09 14.67
CA MET A 81 -1.27 1.64 13.36
C MET A 81 -0.36 2.15 12.22
N TRP A 82 0.13 3.38 12.29
CA TRP A 82 1.12 3.88 11.33
C TRP A 82 2.43 3.09 11.35
N ALA A 83 2.94 2.72 12.52
CA ALA A 83 4.13 1.89 12.63
C ALA A 83 3.91 0.47 12.05
N ASN A 84 2.76 -0.15 12.35
CA ASN A 84 2.41 -1.45 11.77
C ASN A 84 2.27 -1.38 10.24
N ALA A 85 1.64 -0.32 9.73
CA ALA A 85 1.51 -0.09 8.30
C ALA A 85 2.86 0.13 7.62
N ALA A 86 3.79 0.86 8.25
CA ALA A 86 5.15 1.04 7.75
C ALA A 86 5.86 -0.30 7.57
N ALA A 87 5.93 -1.11 8.64
CA ALA A 87 6.59 -2.42 8.60
C ALA A 87 5.99 -3.35 7.52
N GLN A 88 4.67 -3.33 7.34
CA GLN A 88 4.02 -4.16 6.33
C GLN A 88 4.21 -3.63 4.90
N ALA A 89 4.25 -2.31 4.71
CA ALA A 89 4.57 -1.69 3.42
C ALA A 89 6.04 -1.90 3.03
N GLU A 90 6.96 -1.91 4.01
CA GLU A 90 8.36 -2.28 3.81
C GLU A 90 8.48 -3.73 3.35
N LEU A 91 7.75 -4.66 4.00
CA LEU A 91 7.73 -6.06 3.56
C LEU A 91 7.25 -6.20 2.10
N ALA A 92 6.21 -5.46 1.72
CA ALA A 92 5.75 -5.46 0.34
C ALA A 92 6.80 -4.88 -0.62
N PHE A 93 7.52 -3.84 -0.19
CA PHE A 93 8.63 -3.26 -0.95
C PHE A 93 9.80 -4.23 -1.09
N ASP A 94 10.19 -4.96 -0.04
CA ASP A 94 11.28 -5.93 -0.10
C ASP A 94 11.01 -7.06 -1.11
N LEU A 95 9.74 -7.41 -1.32
CA LEU A 95 9.30 -8.37 -2.34
C LEU A 95 9.30 -7.77 -3.76
N THR A 96 9.16 -6.45 -3.91
CA THR A 96 9.12 -5.72 -5.19
C THR A 96 9.86 -4.37 -5.12
N PRO A 97 11.19 -4.38 -4.93
CA PRO A 97 11.97 -3.18 -4.58
C PRO A 97 12.04 -2.12 -5.70
N GLU A 98 11.68 -2.50 -6.92
CA GLU A 98 11.53 -1.59 -8.05
C GLU A 98 10.24 -0.75 -8.00
N ASN A 99 9.27 -1.13 -7.14
CA ASN A 99 7.99 -0.46 -7.07
C ASN A 99 8.06 0.79 -6.18
N GLY A 100 8.41 1.92 -6.80
CA GLY A 100 8.50 3.22 -6.12
C GLY A 100 7.21 3.67 -5.41
N ARG A 101 6.02 3.14 -5.77
CA ARG A 101 4.77 3.46 -5.06
C ARG A 101 4.74 2.86 -3.66
N LEU A 102 5.36 1.69 -3.46
CA LEU A 102 5.47 1.07 -2.14
C LEU A 102 6.41 1.87 -1.25
N ALA A 103 7.56 2.32 -1.77
CA ALA A 103 8.46 3.24 -1.07
C ALA A 103 7.75 4.54 -0.64
N MET A 104 6.90 5.12 -1.50
CA MET A 104 6.09 6.28 -1.15
C MET A 104 5.05 5.99 -0.06
N ALA A 105 4.48 4.79 -0.03
CA ALA A 105 3.57 4.37 1.02
C ALA A 105 4.30 4.20 2.36
N VAL A 106 5.50 3.62 2.36
CA VAL A 106 6.37 3.55 3.55
C VAL A 106 6.69 4.95 4.07
N ALA A 107 7.11 5.86 3.19
CA ALA A 107 7.37 7.26 3.54
C ALA A 107 6.16 7.93 4.20
N THR A 108 4.96 7.70 3.66
CA THR A 108 3.70 8.21 4.22
C THR A 108 3.46 7.68 5.63
N CYS A 109 3.68 6.38 5.85
CA CYS A 109 3.51 5.77 7.16
C CYS A 109 4.48 6.35 8.19
N TYR A 110 5.76 6.52 7.83
CA TYR A 110 6.74 7.15 8.71
C TYR A 110 6.43 8.60 9.02
N HIS A 111 5.97 9.37 8.02
CA HIS A 111 5.59 10.76 8.20
C HIS A 111 4.50 10.90 9.28
N TYR A 112 3.40 10.15 9.13
CA TYR A 112 2.31 10.20 10.10
C TYR A 112 2.63 9.46 11.42
N GLY A 113 3.57 8.51 11.38
CA GLY A 113 4.12 7.84 12.56
C GLY A 113 5.01 8.74 13.43
N GLY A 114 5.47 9.88 12.91
CA GLY A 114 6.34 10.83 13.61
C GLY A 114 7.84 10.54 13.45
N GLN A 115 8.22 9.93 12.33
CA GLN A 115 9.59 9.56 11.94
C GLN A 115 9.97 10.30 10.65
N PRO A 116 10.23 11.62 10.72
CA PRO A 116 10.35 12.47 9.54
C PRO A 116 11.63 12.20 8.72
N GLU A 117 12.72 11.77 9.35
CA GLU A 117 13.99 11.48 8.66
C GLU A 117 13.85 10.20 7.82
N GLU A 118 13.25 9.16 8.39
CA GLU A 118 12.92 7.92 7.70
C GLU A 118 11.93 8.19 6.55
N ALA A 119 10.91 9.01 6.81
CA ALA A 119 9.96 9.42 5.79
C ALA A 119 10.65 10.12 4.61
N GLU A 120 11.59 11.02 4.88
CA GLU A 120 12.34 11.72 3.84
C GLU A 120 13.20 10.76 3.01
N ALA A 121 13.93 9.84 3.66
CA ALA A 121 14.75 8.85 2.97
C ALA A 121 13.91 7.97 2.03
N TRP A 122 12.80 7.43 2.53
CA TRP A 122 11.88 6.61 1.73
C TRP A 122 11.21 7.40 0.61
N GLN A 123 10.90 8.66 0.85
CA GLN A 123 10.34 9.55 -0.17
C GLN A 123 11.33 9.84 -1.30
N GLN A 124 12.60 10.07 -0.98
CA GLN A 124 13.66 10.27 -1.97
C GLN A 124 13.86 8.99 -2.81
N LEU A 125 13.93 7.83 -2.16
CA LEU A 125 14.01 6.53 -2.83
C LEU A 125 12.82 6.30 -3.77
N GLY A 126 11.60 6.49 -3.28
CA GLY A 126 10.39 6.30 -4.07
C GLY A 126 10.34 7.20 -5.31
N ARG A 127 10.75 8.47 -5.19
CA ARG A 127 10.85 9.39 -6.33
C ARG A 127 11.87 8.93 -7.36
N HIS A 128 13.05 8.51 -6.90
CA HIS A 128 14.08 8.00 -7.80
C HIS A 128 13.59 6.79 -8.61
N LEU A 129 12.91 5.85 -7.96
CA LEU A 129 12.34 4.66 -8.61
C LEU A 129 11.23 5.02 -9.62
N LEU A 130 10.34 5.95 -9.26
CA LEU A 130 9.28 6.42 -10.15
C LEU A 130 9.84 7.15 -11.38
N ASP A 131 10.83 8.00 -11.20
CA ASP A 131 11.51 8.71 -12.29
C ASP A 131 12.25 7.75 -13.22
N GLY A 132 12.92 6.74 -12.65
CA GLY A 132 13.58 5.67 -13.41
C GLY A 132 12.59 4.88 -14.26
N ALA A 133 11.45 4.49 -13.68
CA ALA A 133 10.39 3.78 -14.40
C ALA A 133 9.80 4.63 -15.55
N ALA A 134 9.58 5.92 -15.34
CA ALA A 134 9.06 6.83 -16.37
C ALA A 134 10.04 6.98 -17.55
N LYS A 135 11.35 7.09 -17.27
CA LYS A 135 12.38 7.18 -18.33
C LYS A 135 12.48 5.91 -19.18
N LEU A 136 12.37 4.74 -18.56
CA LEU A 136 12.36 3.46 -19.27
C LEU A 136 11.13 3.32 -20.19
N GLN A 137 9.98 3.86 -19.79
CA GLN A 137 8.77 3.86 -20.62
C GLN A 137 8.88 4.85 -21.80
N GLY A 138 9.51 6.01 -21.60
CA GLY A 138 9.66 7.03 -22.66
C GLY A 138 10.72 6.72 -23.73
N HIS A 139 11.74 5.92 -23.43
CA HIS A 139 12.77 5.52 -24.42
C HIS A 139 12.33 4.35 -25.34
N GLY A 140 11.14 3.79 -25.16
CA GLY A 140 10.61 2.71 -25.99
C GLY A 140 9.99 3.15 -27.32
N GLU A 141 9.81 4.46 -27.55
CA GLU A 141 9.07 4.98 -28.71
C GLU A 141 9.93 5.67 -29.78
N ASP A 142 11.21 5.99 -29.53
CA ASP A 142 12.08 6.73 -30.47
C ASP A 142 12.90 5.84 -31.43
N GLY A 143 12.46 4.60 -31.68
CA GLY A 143 13.24 3.57 -32.39
C GLY A 143 12.67 3.07 -33.72
N LYS A 144 11.84 3.85 -34.41
CA LYS A 144 11.40 3.55 -35.78
C LYS A 144 11.24 4.87 -36.53
N ASP A 145 12.24 5.26 -37.29
CA ASP A 145 12.12 6.08 -38.51
C ASP A 145 13.51 6.26 -39.14
N GLU A 146 14.16 5.16 -39.51
CA GLU A 146 15.23 5.16 -40.52
C GLU A 146 15.05 3.89 -41.36
N ASP A 147 14.38 4.06 -42.51
CA ASP A 147 14.67 3.42 -43.79
C ASP A 147 13.42 3.40 -44.67
N SER A 148 13.28 4.47 -45.45
CA SER A 148 12.62 4.41 -46.75
C SER A 148 13.35 5.36 -47.69
N GLU A 149 14.54 4.93 -48.12
CA GLU A 149 15.05 5.29 -49.44
C GLU A 149 14.33 4.43 -50.48
N ASP A 150 13.57 5.09 -51.36
CA ASP A 150 13.34 4.69 -52.75
C ASP A 150 12.92 5.93 -53.58
#